data_AF-A0A537Q8B1-F1
#
_entry.id   AF-A0A537Q8B1-F1
#
_cell.length_a   1.000
_cell.length_b   1.000
_cell.length_c   1.000
_cell.angle_alpha   90.00
_cell.angle_beta   90.00
_cell.angle_gamma   90.00
#
_symmetry.space_group_name_H-M   'P 1'
#
loop_
_entity.id
_entity.type
_entity.pdbx_description
1 polymer ?
#
loop_
_entity_poly.entity_id
_entity_poly.type
_entity_poly.pdbx_seq_one_letter_code
_entity_poly.pdbx_strand_id
1 'polypeptide(L)'
;MRTNKPPGLLSPAGLTKLVAHAAMGVAMGLLFALALILIHPSGIVFLYGDGANADGIVAMGALVLSFAIGTTLTGAIFMMTEEDKS
;
A
#
# COMPACT_ATOMS: atom_id res chain seq x y z
N MET A 1 -39.96 1.01 -2.75
CA MET A 1 -38.78 0.35 -3.36
C MET A 1 -37.53 0.98 -2.74
N ARG A 2 -36.77 0.23 -1.95
CA ARG A 2 -35.46 0.68 -1.44
C ARG A 2 -34.49 0.62 -2.63
N THR A 3 -34.02 1.76 -3.09
CA THR A 3 -32.94 1.80 -4.08
C THR A 3 -31.67 1.35 -3.37
N ASN A 4 -31.16 0.17 -3.73
CA ASN A 4 -29.85 -0.29 -3.28
C ASN A 4 -28.80 0.60 -3.94
N LYS A 5 -28.48 1.74 -3.30
CA LYS A 5 -27.28 2.49 -3.65
C LYS A 5 -26.09 1.54 -3.43
N PRO A 6 -25.22 1.34 -4.43
CA PRO A 6 -24.02 0.56 -4.20
C PRO A 6 -23.25 1.24 -3.05
N PRO A 7 -22.66 0.46 -2.13
CA PRO A 7 -21.72 0.99 -1.14
C PRO A 7 -20.76 1.92 -1.87
N GLY A 8 -20.46 3.10 -1.34
CA GLY A 8 -19.64 4.09 -2.04
C GLY A 8 -18.27 3.52 -2.43
N LEU A 9 -17.74 2.58 -1.64
CA LEU A 9 -16.59 1.71 -1.97
C LEU A 9 -16.73 0.92 -3.28
N LEU A 10 -17.92 0.38 -3.58
CA LEU A 10 -18.21 -0.39 -4.80
C LEU A 10 -18.63 0.50 -5.97
N SER A 11 -18.77 1.81 -5.75
CA SER A 11 -18.97 2.76 -6.84
C SER A 11 -17.67 2.96 -7.64
N PRO A 12 -17.75 3.31 -8.93
CA PRO A 12 -16.55 3.61 -9.72
C PRO A 12 -15.67 4.71 -9.10
N ALA A 13 -16.27 5.69 -8.44
CA ALA A 13 -15.55 6.77 -7.74
C ALA A 13 -14.86 6.28 -6.46
N GLY A 14 -15.51 5.41 -5.69
CA GLY A 14 -14.88 4.79 -4.51
C GLY A 14 -13.72 3.87 -4.90
N LEU A 15 -13.89 3.07 -5.95
CA LEU A 15 -12.83 2.18 -6.43
C LEU A 15 -11.61 2.97 -6.92
N THR A 16 -11.80 4.07 -7.66
CA THR A 16 -10.69 4.91 -8.12
C THR A 16 -9.97 5.62 -6.97
N LYS A 17 -10.70 6.13 -5.96
CA LYS A 17 -10.10 6.74 -4.77
C LYS A 17 -9.38 5.70 -3.89
N LEU A 18 -9.83 4.44 -3.88
CA LEU A 18 -9.13 3.33 -3.22
C LEU A 18 -7.85 2.93 -3.96
N VAL A 19 -7.91 2.83 -5.29
CA VAL A 19 -6.72 2.61 -6.14
C VAL A 19 -5.70 3.74 -5.97
N ALA A 20 -6.15 4.98 -5.83
CA ALA A 20 -5.26 6.11 -5.54
C ALA A 20 -4.54 5.97 -4.18
N HIS A 21 -5.24 5.48 -3.14
CA HIS A 21 -4.61 5.18 -1.85
C HIS A 21 -3.59 4.04 -1.96
N ALA A 22 -3.93 2.98 -2.70
CA ALA A 22 -2.99 1.89 -2.97
C ALA A 22 -1.72 2.41 -3.70
N ALA A 23 -1.91 3.21 -4.76
CA ALA A 23 -0.81 3.81 -5.52
C ALA A 23 0.06 4.73 -4.66
N MET A 24 -0.55 5.52 -3.78
CA MET A 24 0.19 6.35 -2.80
C MET A 24 1.05 5.48 -1.86
N GLY A 25 0.50 4.36 -1.38
CA GLY A 25 1.24 3.42 -0.54
C GLY A 25 2.40 2.76 -1.29
N VAL A 26 2.18 2.31 -2.53
CA VAL A 26 3.25 1.78 -3.40
C VAL A 26 4.36 2.82 -3.59
N ALA A 27 4.01 4.07 -3.88
CA ALA A 27 4.99 5.14 -4.08
C ALA A 27 5.83 5.40 -2.81
N MET A 28 5.20 5.45 -1.64
CA MET A 28 5.91 5.63 -0.37
C MET A 28 6.79 4.43 -0.02
N GLY A 29 6.30 3.22 -0.25
CA GLY A 29 7.08 2.00 -0.07
C GLY A 29 8.31 1.96 -0.98
N LEU A 30 8.18 2.36 -2.25
CA LEU A 30 9.29 2.42 -3.20
C LEU A 30 10.30 3.51 -2.83
N LEU A 31 9.85 4.69 -2.40
CA LEU A 31 10.72 5.74 -1.90
C LEU A 31 11.51 5.28 -0.67
N PHE A 32 10.86 4.57 0.24
CA PHE A 32 11.51 4.01 1.42
C PHE A 32 12.53 2.94 1.05
N ALA A 33 12.16 2.00 0.16
CA ALA A 33 13.07 0.99 -0.36
C ALA A 33 14.31 1.64 -1.04
N LEU A 34 14.09 2.67 -1.87
CA LEU A 34 15.18 3.42 -2.50
C LEU A 34 16.07 4.12 -1.47
N ALA A 35 15.48 4.73 -0.43
CA ALA A 35 16.24 5.36 0.65
C ALA A 35 17.11 4.34 1.40
N LEU A 36 16.59 3.14 1.67
CA LEU A 36 17.37 2.07 2.31
C LEU A 36 18.57 1.66 1.45
N ILE A 37 18.37 1.48 0.15
CA ILE A 37 19.43 1.12 -0.81
C ILE A 37 20.51 2.22 -0.84
N LEU A 38 20.10 3.48 -0.82
CA LEU A 38 21.01 4.62 -0.96
C LEU A 38 21.82 4.91 0.32
N ILE A 39 21.19 4.80 1.50
CA ILE A 39 21.84 5.11 2.79
C ILE A 39 22.75 3.97 3.22
N HIS A 40 22.31 2.72 3.05
CA HIS A 40 23.10 1.54 3.37
C HIS A 40 23.04 0.57 2.20
N PRO A 41 24.07 0.53 1.32
CA PRO A 41 24.17 -0.52 0.30
C PRO A 41 24.23 -1.92 0.95
N SER A 42 24.69 -2.01 2.20
CA SER A 42 24.63 -3.21 3.06
C SER A 42 23.36 -3.31 3.93
N GLY A 43 22.43 -2.35 3.88
CA GLY A 43 21.15 -2.40 4.60
C GLY A 43 20.23 -3.47 4.02
N ILE A 44 20.41 -3.78 2.73
CA ILE A 44 19.87 -4.97 2.09
C ILE A 44 20.44 -6.25 2.73
N VAL A 45 21.70 -6.23 3.19
CA VAL A 45 22.35 -7.34 3.92
C VAL A 45 21.88 -7.39 5.40
N PHE A 46 21.51 -6.27 6.03
CA PHE A 46 21.02 -6.29 7.42
C PHE A 46 19.61 -6.89 7.54
N LEU A 47 18.74 -6.68 6.55
CA LEU A 47 17.46 -7.39 6.46
C LEU A 47 17.62 -8.88 6.16
N TYR A 48 18.84 -9.31 5.83
CA TYR A 48 19.07 -10.50 5.03
C TYR A 48 20.36 -11.18 5.44
N GLY A 49 20.27 -12.02 6.49
CA GLY A 49 21.38 -12.87 6.91
C GLY A 49 22.04 -13.58 5.72
N ASP A 50 23.37 -13.68 5.79
CA ASP A 50 24.31 -14.21 4.80
C ASP A 50 23.72 -15.29 3.85
N GLY A 51 23.25 -14.90 2.65
CA GLY A 51 22.53 -15.85 1.79
C GLY A 51 22.02 -15.38 0.41
N ALA A 52 22.88 -14.87 -0.46
CA ALA A 52 22.73 -14.85 -1.94
C ALA A 52 21.33 -14.61 -2.60
N ASN A 53 21.09 -13.34 -2.95
CA ASN A 53 20.62 -12.84 -4.26
C ASN A 53 19.17 -13.04 -4.76
N ALA A 54 18.37 -13.99 -4.26
CA ALA A 54 16.97 -14.13 -4.71
C ALA A 54 15.94 -13.34 -3.87
N ASP A 55 16.16 -13.19 -2.56
CA ASP A 55 15.14 -12.62 -1.68
C ASP A 55 15.20 -11.10 -1.53
N GLY A 56 16.26 -10.42 -1.97
CA GLY A 56 16.33 -8.95 -1.83
C GLY A 56 15.17 -8.26 -2.55
N ILE A 57 14.84 -8.72 -3.76
CA ILE A 57 13.70 -8.21 -4.53
C ILE A 57 12.38 -8.61 -3.88
N VAL A 58 12.29 -9.83 -3.33
CA VAL A 58 11.09 -10.33 -2.65
C VAL A 58 10.81 -9.55 -1.37
N ALA A 59 11.83 -9.27 -0.56
CA ALA A 59 11.73 -8.49 0.68
C ALA A 59 11.36 -7.03 0.39
N MET A 60 11.98 -6.41 -0.61
CA MET A 60 11.60 -5.06 -1.03
C MET A 60 10.17 -5.02 -1.56
N GLY A 61 9.77 -6.03 -2.34
CA GLY A 61 8.40 -6.21 -2.81
C GLY A 61 7.41 -6.35 -1.65
N ALA A 62 7.73 -7.17 -0.65
CA ALA A 62 6.91 -7.36 0.55
C ALA A 62 6.79 -6.06 1.37
N LEU A 63 7.87 -5.29 1.46
CA LEU A 63 7.89 -4.01 2.13
C LEU A 63 6.99 -3.01 1.42
N VAL A 64 7.15 -2.84 0.10
CA VAL A 64 6.30 -1.97 -0.72
C VAL A 64 4.83 -2.39 -0.63
N LEU A 65 4.56 -3.70 -0.70
CA LEU A 65 3.22 -4.24 -0.61
C LEU A 65 2.58 -3.96 0.76
N SER A 66 3.37 -4.00 1.84
CA SER A 66 2.89 -3.66 3.19
C SER A 66 2.42 -2.21 3.28
N PHE A 67 3.15 -1.27 2.66
CA PHE A 67 2.71 0.12 2.56
C PHE A 67 1.44 0.25 1.72
N ALA A 68 1.36 -0.43 0.58
CA ALA A 68 0.18 -0.42 -0.28
C ALA A 68 -1.06 -0.96 0.45
N ILE A 69 -0.95 -2.08 1.17
CA ILE A 69 -2.04 -2.67 1.95
C ILE A 69 -2.47 -1.69 3.05
N GLY A 70 -1.51 -1.11 3.80
CA GLY A 70 -1.78 -0.19 4.88
C GLY A 70 -2.58 1.03 4.41
N THR A 71 -2.10 1.73 3.37
CA THR A 71 -2.80 2.92 2.85
C THR A 71 -4.13 2.59 2.22
N THR A 72 -4.26 1.44 1.54
CA THR A 72 -5.53 0.97 0.98
C THR A 72 -6.55 0.73 2.09
N LEU A 73 -6.15 0.05 3.18
CA LEU A 73 -7.03 -0.20 4.31
C LEU A 73 -7.43 1.12 5.00
N THR A 74 -6.48 2.03 5.20
CA THR A 74 -6.77 3.37 5.74
C THR A 74 -7.76 4.13 4.86
N GLY A 75 -7.56 4.13 3.54
CA GLY A 75 -8.47 4.76 2.59
C GLY A 75 -9.86 4.13 2.60
N ALA A 76 -9.94 2.81 2.73
CA ALA A 76 -11.21 2.09 2.83
C ALA A 76 -11.97 2.44 4.12
N ILE A 77 -11.28 2.47 5.27
CA ILE A 77 -11.88 2.86 6.55
C ILE A 77 -12.39 4.30 6.48
N PHE A 78 -11.61 5.24 5.94
CA PHE A 78 -12.06 6.62 5.79
C PHE A 78 -13.35 6.71 4.95
N MET A 79 -13.41 6.03 3.80
CA MET A 79 -14.63 5.98 2.99
C MET A 79 -15.84 5.43 3.76
N MET A 80 -15.67 4.32 4.48
CA MET A 80 -16.76 3.76 5.29
C MET A 80 -17.25 4.74 6.35
N THR A 81 -16.33 5.47 7.00
CA THR A 81 -16.68 6.46 8.03
C THR A 81 -17.23 7.78 7.49
N GLU A 82 -16.97 8.09 6.21
CA GLU A 82 -17.55 9.22 5.47
C GLU A 82 -18.97 8.88 5.00
N GLU A 83 -19.22 7.63 4.56
CA GLU A 83 -20.54 7.14 4.14
C GLU A 83 -21.54 7.06 5.29
N ASP A 84 -21.10 6.70 6.50
CA ASP A 84 -21.94 6.62 7.70
C ASP A 84 -22.43 8.01 8.21
N LYS A 85 -21.77 9.09 7.77
CA LYS A 85 -22.11 10.48 8.17
C LYS A 85 -23.02 11.22 7.17
N SER A 86 -23.50 10.58 6.11
CA SER A 86 -24.40 11.16 5.10
C SER A 86 -25.83 10.64 5.20
#